data_AF-Q8W208-F1
#
_entry.id   AF-Q8W208-F1
#
_cell.length_a   1.000
_cell.length_b   1.000
_cell.length_c   1.000
_cell.angle_alpha   90.00
_cell.angle_beta   90.00
_cell.angle_gamma   90.00
#
_symmetry.space_group_name_H-M   'P 1'
#
loop_
_entity.id
_entity.type
_entity.pdbx_description
1 polymer ?
#
loop_
_entity_poly.entity_id
_entity_poly.type
_entity_poly.pdbx_seq_one_letter_code
_entity_poly.pdbx_strand_id
1 'polypeptide(L)'
;HQPKFHTDGLHMPHTSGEKTYETGFHYLLEVHDLGGKNKDGGFGGPLCSEPFSQEIADLAEVLLQEAEKDKTLAYTNFKDPAPTLTKKQVELCKGFDYGDKTLKLPCGALPWPAGTPEPGYVPQTNPLHGRWITVSGGQAAFIKKAIEEGMLGAAEAGKIMADTDHHQTGGMFLRINQFNDVCTVDASVAKFARAKRTWKSGHYFYEPLVSGGNLFGVWVLPEEYRKIGFFWEMESGRCFRIERRAFERDGLMIMRQSTEIGGNVS
;
A
#
# COMPACT_ATOMS: atom_id res chain seq x y z
N HIS A 1 0.68 13.03 -8.36
CA HIS A 1 0.43 12.22 -9.56
C HIS A 1 -1.06 12.00 -9.68
N GLN A 2 -1.72 12.65 -10.64
CA GLN A 2 -3.18 12.62 -10.82
C GLN A 2 -3.48 12.50 -12.32
N PRO A 3 -3.26 11.32 -12.91
CA PRO A 3 -3.59 11.09 -14.32
C PRO A 3 -5.10 11.19 -14.54
N LYS A 4 -5.50 11.62 -15.74
CA LYS A 4 -6.90 11.65 -16.16
C LYS A 4 -7.17 10.41 -17.01
N PHE A 5 -7.67 9.35 -16.39
CA PHE A 5 -8.10 8.16 -17.11
C PHE A 5 -9.43 8.39 -17.83
N HIS A 6 -9.71 7.53 -18.82
CA HIS A 6 -11.00 7.51 -19.51
C HIS A 6 -12.14 7.26 -18.50
N THR A 7 -13.31 7.88 -18.73
CA THR A 7 -14.46 7.76 -17.82
C THR A 7 -14.97 6.34 -17.68
N ASP A 8 -14.86 5.54 -18.74
CA ASP A 8 -15.30 4.14 -18.74
C ASP A 8 -14.33 3.23 -17.96
N GLY A 9 -13.10 3.69 -17.70
CA GLY A 9 -12.12 2.99 -16.85
C GLY A 9 -10.78 2.70 -17.53
N LEU A 10 -9.90 1.98 -16.80
CA LEU A 10 -8.50 1.78 -17.19
C LEU A 10 -8.28 0.77 -18.33
N HIS A 11 -9.31 0.04 -18.75
CA HIS A 11 -9.26 -0.81 -19.95
C HIS A 11 -9.24 0.01 -21.24
N MET A 12 -9.64 1.29 -21.19
CA MET A 12 -9.62 2.17 -22.35
C MET A 12 -8.24 2.79 -22.57
N PRO A 13 -7.92 3.21 -23.81
CA PRO A 13 -6.67 3.89 -24.12
C PRO A 13 -6.42 5.12 -23.24
N HIS A 14 -5.15 5.38 -22.96
CA HIS A 14 -4.73 6.54 -22.17
C HIS A 14 -3.63 7.31 -22.91
N THR A 15 -3.68 8.64 -22.87
CA THR A 15 -2.63 9.50 -23.45
C THR A 15 -2.01 10.34 -22.33
N SER A 16 -0.68 10.30 -22.23
CA SER A 16 0.09 11.12 -21.30
C SER A 16 1.23 11.80 -22.06
N GLY A 17 1.15 13.12 -22.19
CA GLY A 17 2.06 13.89 -23.06
C GLY A 17 1.86 13.49 -24.53
N GLU A 18 2.95 13.12 -25.20
CA GLU A 18 2.95 12.72 -26.61
C GLU A 18 2.76 11.20 -26.80
N LYS A 19 2.71 10.43 -25.71
CA LYS A 19 2.59 8.97 -25.77
C LYS A 19 1.16 8.50 -25.53
N THR A 20 0.67 7.65 -26.44
CA THR A 20 -0.58 6.91 -26.29
C THR A 20 -0.28 5.48 -25.86
N TYR A 21 -0.95 5.04 -24.80
CA TYR A 21 -0.90 3.69 -24.26
C TYR A 21 -2.17 2.95 -24.68
N GLU A 22 -2.02 1.65 -24.96
CA GLU A 22 -3.14 0.79 -25.35
C GLU A 22 -4.28 0.82 -24.33
N THR A 23 -3.93 0.81 -23.04
CA THR A 23 -4.87 0.96 -21.93
C THR A 23 -4.28 1.80 -20.81
N GLY A 24 -5.10 2.31 -19.89
CA GLY A 24 -4.65 2.92 -18.64
C GLY A 24 -3.77 1.99 -17.79
N PHE A 25 -3.95 0.68 -17.90
CA PHE A 25 -3.09 -0.30 -17.24
C PHE A 25 -1.66 -0.33 -17.80
N HIS A 26 -1.50 -0.19 -19.13
CA HIS A 26 -0.18 -0.06 -19.76
C HIS A 26 0.56 1.18 -19.29
N TYR A 27 -0.17 2.29 -19.08
CA TYR A 27 0.39 3.47 -18.44
C TYR A 27 0.85 3.17 -17.01
N LEU A 28 0.02 2.54 -16.19
CA LEU A 28 0.39 2.20 -14.81
C LEU A 28 1.61 1.27 -14.73
N LEU A 29 1.78 0.34 -15.66
CA LEU A 29 2.98 -0.52 -15.72
C LEU A 29 4.25 0.30 -15.92
N GLU A 30 4.24 1.30 -16.80
CA GLU A 30 5.38 2.20 -16.99
C GLU A 30 5.63 3.06 -15.74
N VAL A 31 4.56 3.54 -15.10
CA VAL A 31 4.67 4.36 -13.89
C VAL A 31 5.21 3.54 -12.69
N HIS A 32 4.95 2.23 -12.63
CA HIS A 32 5.51 1.34 -11.59
C HIS A 32 7.04 1.27 -11.60
N ASP A 33 7.66 1.55 -12.76
CA ASP A 33 9.10 1.55 -12.94
C ASP A 33 9.80 2.82 -12.40
N LEU A 34 9.02 3.84 -12.03
CA LEU A 34 9.53 5.13 -11.55
C LEU A 34 9.97 5.08 -10.08
N GLY A 35 11.16 5.61 -9.79
CA GLY A 35 11.62 5.93 -8.43
C GLY A 35 12.26 4.78 -7.62
N GLY A 36 12.09 3.52 -8.02
CA GLY A 36 12.62 2.36 -7.28
C GLY A 36 14.06 1.97 -7.58
N LYS A 37 14.59 2.40 -8.73
CA LYS A 37 15.91 2.03 -9.27
C LYS A 37 17.06 2.71 -8.51
N ASN A 38 18.22 2.07 -8.51
CA ASN A 38 19.48 2.63 -8.03
C ASN A 38 20.06 3.62 -9.07
N LYS A 39 21.21 4.22 -8.78
CA LYS A 39 21.86 5.24 -9.63
C LYS A 39 22.25 4.71 -11.03
N ASP A 40 22.43 3.39 -11.17
CA ASP A 40 22.85 2.72 -12.39
C ASP A 40 21.65 2.12 -13.16
N GLY A 41 20.41 2.37 -12.69
CA GLY A 41 19.17 1.93 -13.33
C GLY A 41 18.67 0.54 -12.93
N GLY A 42 19.41 -0.22 -12.11
CA GLY A 42 18.99 -1.53 -11.59
C GLY A 42 18.16 -1.45 -10.31
N PHE A 43 17.45 -2.51 -9.94
CA PHE A 43 16.75 -2.59 -8.64
C PHE A 43 17.65 -3.07 -7.49
N GLY A 44 18.80 -3.67 -7.79
CA GLY A 44 19.77 -4.13 -6.81
C GLY A 44 20.36 -3.06 -5.89
N GLY A 45 20.95 -3.50 -4.80
CA GLY A 45 21.70 -2.67 -3.84
C GLY A 45 22.83 -3.45 -3.18
N PRO A 46 23.62 -2.80 -2.31
CA PRO A 46 24.78 -3.43 -1.67
C PRO A 46 24.42 -4.58 -0.72
N LEU A 47 23.17 -4.62 -0.22
CA LEU A 47 22.67 -5.68 0.67
C LEU A 47 21.98 -6.82 -0.08
N CYS A 48 21.64 -6.63 -1.35
CA CYS A 48 21.04 -7.62 -2.24
C CYS A 48 21.18 -7.10 -3.68
N SER A 49 22.16 -7.62 -4.41
CA SER A 49 22.47 -7.15 -5.77
C SER A 49 21.42 -7.61 -6.78
N GLU A 50 20.88 -8.81 -6.61
CA GLU A 50 19.95 -9.45 -7.54
C GLU A 50 18.59 -9.75 -6.87
N PRO A 51 17.76 -8.73 -6.57
CA PRO A 51 16.50 -8.90 -5.84
C PRO A 51 15.42 -9.66 -6.63
N PHE A 52 15.67 -9.96 -7.90
CA PHE A 52 14.79 -10.74 -8.77
C PHE A 52 15.44 -12.04 -9.25
N SER A 53 16.48 -12.52 -8.56
CA SER A 53 17.06 -13.84 -8.82
C SER A 53 16.08 -14.95 -8.46
N GLN A 54 16.32 -16.16 -8.99
CA GLN A 54 15.53 -17.34 -8.63
C GLN A 54 15.64 -17.66 -7.13
N GLU A 55 16.81 -17.45 -6.52
CA GLU A 55 17.02 -17.65 -5.08
C GLU A 55 16.07 -16.79 -4.23
N ILE A 56 15.88 -15.51 -4.60
CA ILE A 56 14.95 -14.62 -3.90
C ILE A 56 13.49 -15.02 -4.17
N ALA A 57 13.18 -15.50 -5.37
CA ALA A 57 11.85 -16.00 -5.69
C ALA A 57 11.49 -17.26 -4.88
N ASP A 58 12.40 -18.22 -4.78
CA ASP A 58 12.25 -19.45 -4.00
C ASP A 58 12.09 -19.12 -2.51
N LEU A 59 12.89 -18.18 -1.99
CA LEU A 59 12.75 -17.69 -0.62
C LEU A 59 11.38 -17.04 -0.39
N ALA A 60 10.91 -16.22 -1.32
CA ALA A 60 9.59 -15.59 -1.22
C ALA A 60 8.47 -16.65 -1.18
N GLU A 61 8.57 -17.75 -1.94
CA GLU A 61 7.60 -18.85 -1.89
C GLU A 61 7.57 -19.53 -0.51
N VAL A 62 8.73 -19.83 0.07
CA VAL A 62 8.81 -20.39 1.43
C VAL A 62 8.14 -19.46 2.45
N LEU A 63 8.44 -18.17 2.38
CA LEU A 63 7.88 -17.17 3.31
C LEU A 63 6.36 -17.00 3.14
N LEU A 64 5.83 -17.13 1.92
CA LEU A 64 4.39 -17.14 1.67
C LEU A 64 3.72 -18.36 2.33
N GLN A 65 4.30 -19.55 2.19
CA GLN A 65 3.77 -20.76 2.83
C GLN A 65 3.82 -20.69 4.36
N GLU A 66 4.83 -20.04 4.92
CA GLU A 66 4.92 -19.77 6.37
C GLU A 66 3.87 -18.76 6.83
N ALA A 67 3.58 -17.73 6.02
CA ALA A 67 2.59 -16.70 6.33
C ALA A 67 1.18 -17.29 6.52
N GLU A 68 0.80 -18.31 5.74
CA GLU A 68 -0.49 -19.02 5.88
C GLU A 68 -0.69 -19.67 7.26
N LYS A 69 0.39 -19.97 7.97
CA LYS A 69 0.38 -20.65 9.28
C LYS A 69 0.69 -19.70 10.43
N ASP A 70 0.94 -18.42 10.14
CA ASP A 70 1.36 -17.44 11.14
C ASP A 70 0.20 -17.12 12.10
N LYS A 71 0.45 -17.31 13.39
CA LYS A 71 -0.50 -17.03 14.48
C LYS A 71 -0.12 -15.78 15.28
N THR A 72 0.80 -14.98 14.77
CA THR A 72 1.36 -13.81 15.44
C THR A 72 1.01 -12.49 14.73
N LEU A 73 0.07 -12.51 13.77
CA LEU A 73 -0.40 -11.31 13.07
C LEU A 73 -1.06 -10.33 14.05
N ALA A 74 -0.97 -9.04 13.74
CA ALA A 74 -1.64 -7.96 14.48
C ALA A 74 -3.14 -8.18 14.64
N TYR A 75 -3.78 -7.44 15.55
CA TYR A 75 -5.21 -7.49 15.83
C TYR A 75 -5.71 -8.91 16.18
N THR A 76 -4.92 -9.65 16.96
CA THR A 76 -5.17 -11.06 17.33
C THR A 76 -5.37 -11.94 16.09
N ASN A 77 -4.47 -11.83 15.11
CA ASN A 77 -4.63 -12.39 13.76
C ASN A 77 -5.86 -11.87 13.02
N PHE A 78 -6.05 -10.56 13.07
CA PHE A 78 -7.20 -9.85 12.49
C PHE A 78 -8.56 -10.37 12.96
N LYS A 79 -8.63 -11.00 14.13
CA LYS A 79 -9.88 -11.47 14.75
C LYS A 79 -10.56 -10.41 15.62
N ASP A 80 -9.82 -9.36 16.00
CA ASP A 80 -10.43 -8.26 16.74
C ASP A 80 -11.54 -7.59 15.89
N PRO A 81 -12.58 -6.99 16.50
CA PRO A 81 -13.66 -6.35 15.74
C PRO A 81 -13.16 -5.19 14.86
N ALA A 82 -13.40 -5.28 13.55
CA ALA A 82 -13.13 -4.20 12.61
C ALA A 82 -14.33 -3.23 12.52
N PRO A 83 -14.14 -1.91 12.69
CA PRO A 83 -15.21 -0.94 12.55
C PRO A 83 -15.56 -0.72 11.06
N THR A 84 -16.78 -0.28 10.81
CA THR A 84 -17.25 0.12 9.47
C THR A 84 -18.05 1.42 9.56
N LEU A 85 -17.97 2.25 8.53
CA LEU A 85 -18.83 3.43 8.42
C LEU A 85 -20.20 3.01 7.87
N THR A 86 -21.24 3.64 8.38
CA THR A 86 -22.59 3.48 7.83
C THR A 86 -22.67 4.10 6.43
N LYS A 87 -23.64 3.63 5.61
CA LYS A 87 -23.93 4.23 4.29
C LYS A 87 -24.15 5.75 4.37
N LYS A 88 -24.81 6.23 5.43
CA LYS A 88 -25.04 7.66 5.66
C LYS A 88 -23.74 8.42 5.91
N GLN A 89 -22.81 7.86 6.69
CA GLN A 89 -21.51 8.48 6.95
C GLN A 89 -20.65 8.57 5.68
N VAL A 90 -20.66 7.52 4.85
CA VAL A 90 -19.99 7.54 3.54
C VAL A 90 -20.59 8.61 2.64
N GLU A 91 -21.92 8.69 2.55
CA GLU A 91 -22.61 9.71 1.74
C GLU A 91 -22.24 11.14 2.16
N LEU A 92 -22.17 11.40 3.47
CA LEU A 92 -21.78 12.72 3.99
C LEU A 92 -20.36 13.15 3.58
N CYS A 93 -19.47 12.20 3.28
CA CYS A 93 -18.09 12.47 2.91
C CYS A 93 -17.88 12.57 1.39
N LYS A 94 -18.91 12.34 0.57
CA LYS A 94 -18.78 12.45 -0.89
C LYS A 94 -18.53 13.90 -1.30
N GLY A 95 -17.51 14.11 -2.13
CA GLY A 95 -17.10 15.43 -2.61
C GLY A 95 -16.43 16.30 -1.55
N PHE A 96 -16.11 15.75 -0.37
CA PHE A 96 -15.38 16.48 0.66
C PHE A 96 -13.98 16.88 0.17
N ASP A 97 -13.51 18.08 0.52
CA ASP A 97 -12.14 18.50 0.25
C ASP A 97 -11.19 17.90 1.29
N TYR A 98 -10.70 16.70 0.99
CA TYR A 98 -9.74 15.97 1.80
C TYR A 98 -8.38 16.67 1.97
N GLY A 99 -8.08 17.68 1.13
CA GLY A 99 -6.86 18.45 1.19
C GLY A 99 -6.89 19.58 2.21
N ASP A 100 -8.08 20.06 2.59
CA ASP A 100 -8.23 21.18 3.50
C ASP A 100 -8.13 20.74 4.97
N LYS A 101 -7.00 21.09 5.58
CA LYS A 101 -6.67 20.75 6.98
C LYS A 101 -7.50 21.53 8.01
N THR A 102 -8.24 22.55 7.60
CA THR A 102 -9.08 23.36 8.48
C THR A 102 -10.48 22.77 8.66
N LEU A 103 -10.89 21.87 7.75
CA LEU A 103 -12.18 21.23 7.76
C LEU A 103 -12.20 20.02 8.69
N LYS A 104 -13.35 19.79 9.31
CA LYS A 104 -13.64 18.54 10.04
C LYS A 104 -14.31 17.55 9.10
N LEU A 105 -14.02 16.26 9.30
CA LEU A 105 -14.70 15.20 8.57
C LEU A 105 -16.23 15.28 8.77
N PRO A 106 -17.03 15.27 7.69
CA PRO A 106 -18.50 15.39 7.79
C PRO A 106 -19.16 14.25 8.57
N CYS A 107 -18.55 13.06 8.57
CA CYS A 107 -19.04 11.88 9.29
C CYS A 107 -18.69 11.85 10.79
N GLY A 108 -18.02 12.89 11.29
CA GLY A 108 -17.51 12.95 12.66
C GLY A 108 -16.14 12.29 12.83
N ALA A 109 -15.78 11.97 14.07
CA ALA A 109 -14.53 11.29 14.37
C ALA A 109 -14.54 9.86 13.81
N LEU A 110 -13.48 9.48 13.09
CA LEU A 110 -13.32 8.12 12.60
C LEU A 110 -13.07 7.17 13.78
N PRO A 111 -13.77 6.02 13.86
CA PRO A 111 -13.48 5.01 14.87
C PRO A 111 -12.05 4.47 14.71
N TRP A 112 -11.35 4.29 15.82
CA TRP A 112 -10.13 3.49 15.84
C TRP A 112 -10.50 2.01 15.93
N PRO A 113 -9.85 1.12 15.17
CA PRO A 113 -10.14 -0.30 15.25
C PRO A 113 -9.75 -0.86 16.62
N ALA A 114 -10.60 -1.72 17.18
CA ALA A 114 -10.30 -2.44 18.40
C ALA A 114 -9.00 -3.26 18.22
N GLY A 115 -8.15 -3.27 19.24
CA GLY A 115 -6.84 -3.94 19.18
C GLY A 115 -5.71 -3.10 18.58
N THR A 116 -5.97 -1.85 18.16
CA THR A 116 -4.88 -0.93 17.78
C THR A 116 -4.03 -0.64 19.03
N PRO A 117 -2.72 -0.89 19.01
CA PRO A 117 -1.86 -0.54 20.15
C PRO A 117 -1.77 0.98 20.32
N GLU A 118 -1.64 1.43 21.56
CA GLU A 118 -1.37 2.85 21.83
C GLU A 118 0.05 3.23 21.37
N PRO A 119 0.26 4.46 20.88
CA PRO A 119 1.60 4.95 20.61
C PRO A 119 2.36 5.21 21.91
N GLY A 120 3.69 5.19 21.85
CA GLY A 120 4.55 5.52 23.00
C GLY A 120 5.92 4.87 22.92
N TYR A 121 6.00 3.70 22.29
CA TYR A 121 7.29 3.11 21.94
C TYR A 121 8.00 3.92 20.86
N VAL A 122 9.33 4.00 20.98
CA VAL A 122 10.20 4.78 20.11
C VAL A 122 11.29 3.82 19.63
N PRO A 123 11.27 3.39 18.35
CA PRO A 123 12.31 2.51 17.81
C PRO A 123 13.72 3.10 17.96
N GLN A 124 14.70 2.27 18.30
CA GLN A 124 16.05 2.69 18.66
C GLN A 124 17.06 2.54 17.52
N THR A 125 16.88 1.52 16.67
CA THR A 125 17.83 1.15 15.62
C THR A 125 17.42 1.62 14.22
N ASN A 126 16.23 2.23 14.11
CA ASN A 126 15.65 2.65 12.82
C ASN A 126 15.60 1.52 11.77
N PRO A 127 15.08 0.33 12.10
CA PRO A 127 15.26 -0.85 11.27
C PRO A 127 14.51 -0.81 9.94
N LEU A 128 13.57 0.13 9.78
CA LEU A 128 12.85 0.34 8.53
C LEU A 128 13.62 1.25 7.57
N HIS A 129 14.65 1.96 8.04
CA HIS A 129 15.43 2.89 7.23
C HIS A 129 16.11 2.16 6.07
N GLY A 130 15.91 2.64 4.85
CA GLY A 130 16.53 2.08 3.66
C GLY A 130 15.61 2.00 2.46
N ARG A 131 16.01 1.17 1.50
CA ARG A 131 15.27 0.90 0.26
C ARG A 131 14.87 -0.56 0.22
N TRP A 132 13.58 -0.79 0.06
CA TRP A 132 12.94 -2.10 0.03
C TRP A 132 12.44 -2.36 -1.39
N ILE A 133 12.71 -3.54 -1.94
CA ILE A 133 12.23 -3.98 -3.25
C ILE A 133 11.16 -5.04 -3.04
N THR A 134 10.05 -4.91 -3.76
CA THR A 134 8.95 -5.86 -3.69
C THR A 134 9.29 -7.10 -4.49
N VAL A 135 9.30 -8.26 -3.83
CA VAL A 135 9.63 -9.57 -4.44
C VAL A 135 8.41 -10.48 -4.59
N SER A 136 7.30 -10.15 -3.93
CA SER A 136 5.99 -10.81 -4.06
C SER A 136 4.86 -9.83 -3.75
N GLY A 137 3.66 -10.06 -4.29
CA GLY A 137 2.47 -9.24 -4.05
C GLY A 137 2.48 -7.85 -4.71
N GLY A 138 3.37 -7.60 -5.68
CA GLY A 138 3.44 -6.33 -6.41
C GLY A 138 2.31 -6.16 -7.44
N GLN A 139 1.66 -4.99 -7.47
CA GLN A 139 0.53 -4.71 -8.37
C GLN A 139 0.89 -4.91 -9.85
N ALA A 140 2.11 -4.61 -10.26
CA ALA A 140 2.55 -4.76 -11.65
C ALA A 140 2.38 -6.21 -12.15
N ALA A 141 2.57 -7.22 -11.30
CA ALA A 141 2.37 -8.62 -11.66
C ALA A 141 0.88 -8.93 -11.93
N PHE A 142 -0.03 -8.41 -11.11
CA PHE A 142 -1.48 -8.54 -11.32
C PHE A 142 -1.93 -7.85 -12.61
N ILE A 143 -1.40 -6.65 -12.89
CA ILE A 143 -1.73 -5.92 -14.11
C ILE A 143 -1.25 -6.68 -15.35
N LYS A 144 -0.02 -7.19 -15.35
CA LYS A 144 0.52 -7.99 -16.45
C LYS A 144 -0.33 -9.22 -16.73
N LYS A 145 -0.66 -9.99 -15.68
CA LYS A 145 -1.54 -11.16 -15.79
C LYS A 145 -2.90 -10.79 -16.38
N ALA A 146 -3.50 -9.68 -15.94
CA ALA A 146 -4.80 -9.27 -16.47
C ALA A 146 -4.74 -8.83 -17.94
N ILE A 147 -3.64 -8.22 -18.37
CA ILE A 147 -3.41 -7.90 -19.80
C ILE A 147 -3.23 -9.20 -20.61
N GLU A 148 -2.46 -10.16 -20.11
CA GLU A 148 -2.24 -11.47 -20.76
C GLU A 148 -3.54 -12.28 -20.90
N GLU A 149 -4.44 -12.20 -19.90
CA GLU A 149 -5.76 -12.84 -19.93
C GLU A 149 -6.77 -12.11 -20.84
N GLY A 150 -6.36 -11.00 -21.47
CA GLY A 150 -7.14 -10.30 -22.49
C GLY A 150 -8.27 -9.44 -21.94
N MET A 151 -8.10 -8.83 -20.76
CA MET A 151 -9.06 -7.95 -20.06
C MET A 151 -10.18 -7.35 -20.95
N LEU A 152 -11.40 -7.83 -20.77
CA LEU A 152 -12.47 -7.74 -21.77
C LEU A 152 -13.46 -6.59 -21.54
N GLY A 153 -13.34 -5.80 -20.46
CA GLY A 153 -14.19 -4.61 -20.29
C GLY A 153 -14.18 -3.89 -18.94
N ALA A 154 -15.08 -2.90 -18.81
CA ALA A 154 -15.21 -2.00 -17.65
C ALA A 154 -15.32 -2.71 -16.30
N ALA A 155 -16.15 -3.75 -16.20
CA ALA A 155 -16.36 -4.46 -14.93
C ALA A 155 -15.09 -5.18 -14.43
N GLU A 156 -14.37 -5.82 -15.35
CA GLU A 156 -13.10 -6.52 -15.04
C GLU A 156 -12.02 -5.52 -14.62
N ALA A 157 -11.88 -4.42 -15.37
CA ALA A 157 -10.95 -3.34 -15.03
C ALA A 157 -11.26 -2.71 -13.65
N GLY A 158 -12.55 -2.48 -13.37
CA GLY A 158 -13.00 -1.97 -12.07
C GLY A 158 -12.67 -2.93 -10.94
N LYS A 159 -12.87 -4.24 -11.14
CA LYS A 159 -12.51 -5.26 -10.16
C LYS A 159 -11.00 -5.33 -9.92
N ILE A 160 -10.18 -5.31 -10.97
CA ILE A 160 -8.71 -5.31 -10.83
C ILE A 160 -8.23 -4.11 -10.02
N MET A 161 -8.78 -2.92 -10.29
CA MET A 161 -8.43 -1.73 -9.51
C MET A 161 -8.82 -1.89 -8.05
N ALA A 162 -10.05 -2.30 -7.76
CA ALA A 162 -10.53 -2.47 -6.38
C ALA A 162 -9.77 -3.57 -5.62
N ASP A 163 -9.44 -4.68 -6.27
CA ASP A 163 -8.74 -5.80 -5.63
C ASP A 163 -7.24 -5.52 -5.42
N THR A 164 -6.68 -4.58 -6.19
CA THR A 164 -5.25 -4.27 -6.12
C THR A 164 -4.96 -2.87 -5.58
N ASP A 165 -5.95 -2.12 -5.09
CA ASP A 165 -5.72 -0.74 -4.68
C ASP A 165 -4.83 -0.62 -3.43
N HIS A 166 -4.25 0.56 -3.24
CA HIS A 166 -3.47 0.99 -2.07
C HIS A 166 -2.51 -0.04 -1.45
N HIS A 167 -2.94 -0.77 -0.43
CA HIS A 167 -2.14 -1.68 0.39
C HIS A 167 -2.59 -3.14 0.26
N GLN A 168 -3.59 -3.45 -0.58
CA GLN A 168 -3.90 -4.82 -0.97
C GLN A 168 -2.82 -5.42 -1.88
N THR A 169 -2.06 -4.56 -2.58
CA THR A 169 -0.83 -4.95 -3.28
C THR A 169 0.28 -3.94 -3.02
N GLY A 170 1.53 -4.33 -3.25
CA GLY A 170 2.69 -3.45 -3.20
C GLY A 170 2.86 -2.60 -4.48
N GLY A 171 3.59 -1.49 -4.36
CA GLY A 171 4.33 -0.96 -5.51
C GLY A 171 5.58 -1.80 -5.78
N MET A 172 6.48 -1.37 -6.66
CA MET A 172 7.75 -2.07 -6.90
C MET A 172 8.81 -1.83 -5.82
N PHE A 173 8.62 -0.81 -4.98
CA PHE A 173 9.59 -0.44 -3.94
C PHE A 173 8.95 0.39 -2.80
N LEU A 174 9.72 0.53 -1.72
CA LEU A 174 9.59 1.61 -0.74
C LEU A 174 10.97 2.22 -0.47
N ARG A 175 11.04 3.53 -0.27
CA ARG A 175 12.21 4.16 0.41
C ARG A 175 11.72 4.77 1.70
N ILE A 176 12.38 4.46 2.79
CA ILE A 176 11.97 4.88 4.13
C ILE A 176 13.14 5.60 4.75
N ASN A 177 12.93 6.85 5.14
CA ASN A 177 13.76 7.54 6.11
C ASN A 177 13.05 7.44 7.46
N GLN A 178 13.53 6.52 8.31
CA GLN A 178 13.05 6.42 9.68
C GLN A 178 13.99 7.21 10.60
N PHE A 179 13.40 8.04 11.46
CA PHE A 179 14.02 8.62 12.62
C PHE A 179 13.11 8.36 13.82
N ASN A 180 13.43 7.29 14.52
CA ASN A 180 12.70 6.72 15.64
C ASN A 180 11.23 6.46 15.30
N ASP A 181 10.31 7.24 15.88
CA ASP A 181 8.85 7.13 15.72
C ASP A 181 8.28 8.00 14.59
N VAL A 182 9.14 8.72 13.85
CA VAL A 182 8.80 9.52 12.68
C VAL A 182 9.41 8.91 11.42
N CYS A 183 8.60 8.76 10.38
CA CYS A 183 9.05 8.21 9.10
C CYS A 183 8.63 9.10 7.94
N THR A 184 9.54 9.26 6.98
CA THR A 184 9.22 9.72 5.62
C THR A 184 9.31 8.55 4.67
N VAL A 185 8.26 8.31 3.89
CA VAL A 185 8.13 7.17 2.99
C VAL A 185 7.91 7.64 1.56
N ASP A 186 8.76 7.20 0.64
CA ASP A 186 8.51 7.19 -0.78
C ASP A 186 7.81 5.88 -1.16
N ALA A 187 6.69 5.96 -1.89
CA ALA A 187 6.02 4.78 -2.43
C ALA A 187 5.65 4.99 -3.92
N SER A 188 5.32 3.89 -4.60
CA SER A 188 5.00 3.91 -6.03
C SER A 188 3.90 4.93 -6.36
N VAL A 189 4.22 5.85 -7.26
CA VAL A 189 3.28 6.82 -7.79
C VAL A 189 2.30 6.19 -8.79
N ALA A 190 2.45 4.92 -9.15
CA ALA A 190 1.40 4.19 -9.89
C ALA A 190 0.16 3.92 -9.02
N LYS A 191 0.33 3.93 -7.69
CA LYS A 191 -0.72 3.63 -6.71
C LYS A 191 -1.14 4.85 -5.90
N PHE A 192 -0.16 5.59 -5.41
CA PHE A 192 -0.41 6.72 -4.53
C PHE A 192 -0.16 8.04 -5.26
N ALA A 193 -1.13 8.95 -5.20
CA ALA A 193 -1.01 10.23 -5.87
C ALA A 193 0.09 11.10 -5.23
N ARG A 194 0.39 10.91 -3.95
CA ARG A 194 1.52 11.54 -3.27
C ARG A 194 2.74 10.60 -3.27
N ALA A 195 3.84 11.06 -3.88
CA ALA A 195 5.09 10.30 -3.91
C ALA A 195 5.69 10.10 -2.51
N LYS A 196 5.79 11.20 -1.74
CA LYS A 196 6.42 11.24 -0.42
C LYS A 196 5.43 11.67 0.65
N ARG A 197 5.38 10.94 1.75
CA ARG A 197 4.60 11.30 2.94
C ARG A 197 5.47 11.19 4.18
N THR A 198 5.20 12.04 5.15
CA THR A 198 5.78 11.97 6.48
C THR A 198 4.68 11.78 7.49
N TRP A 199 4.87 10.85 8.42
CA TRP A 199 3.93 10.54 9.48
C TRP A 199 4.68 10.21 10.77
N LYS A 200 3.97 10.32 11.89
CA LYS A 200 4.46 9.97 13.22
C LYS A 200 3.57 8.86 13.79
N SER A 201 4.17 7.97 14.58
CA SER A 201 3.46 6.92 15.33
C SER A 201 2.20 7.47 16.04
N GLY A 202 1.03 6.89 15.74
CA GLY A 202 -0.25 7.27 16.35
C GLY A 202 -0.94 8.49 15.75
N HIS A 203 -0.39 9.11 14.70
CA HIS A 203 -1.00 10.28 14.06
C HIS A 203 -1.55 9.97 12.67
N TYR A 204 -2.72 10.55 12.37
CA TYR A 204 -3.33 10.44 11.05
C TYR A 204 -2.50 11.13 9.97
N PHE A 205 -2.55 10.55 8.77
CA PHE A 205 -2.16 11.20 7.53
C PHE A 205 -3.16 10.84 6.42
N TYR A 206 -3.27 11.76 5.45
CA TYR A 206 -4.13 11.60 4.28
C TYR A 206 -3.33 11.02 3.10
N GLU A 207 -3.89 10.01 2.47
CA GLU A 207 -3.41 9.36 1.26
C GLU A 207 -4.40 9.50 0.10
N PRO A 208 -4.16 10.42 -0.84
CA PRO A 208 -4.86 10.41 -2.13
C PRO A 208 -4.35 9.25 -3.00
N LEU A 209 -5.25 8.49 -3.61
CA LEU A 209 -4.93 7.37 -4.49
C LEU A 209 -4.99 7.78 -5.97
N VAL A 210 -4.22 7.08 -6.80
CA VAL A 210 -4.26 7.26 -8.26
C VAL A 210 -5.59 6.76 -8.85
N SER A 211 -6.22 5.79 -8.18
CA SER A 211 -7.57 5.31 -8.49
C SER A 211 -8.67 6.37 -8.30
N GLY A 212 -8.37 7.47 -7.61
CA GLY A 212 -9.32 8.50 -7.19
C GLY A 212 -9.87 8.30 -5.77
N GLY A 213 -9.56 7.16 -5.12
CA GLY A 213 -9.93 6.91 -3.73
C GLY A 213 -9.17 7.77 -2.72
N ASN A 214 -9.72 7.87 -1.51
CA ASN A 214 -9.18 8.69 -0.42
C ASN A 214 -9.02 7.83 0.83
N LEU A 215 -7.81 7.81 1.40
CA LEU A 215 -7.57 7.13 2.68
C LEU A 215 -7.17 8.09 3.80
N PHE A 216 -7.72 7.85 4.98
CA PHE A 216 -7.17 8.35 6.24
C PHE A 216 -6.51 7.21 7.00
N GLY A 217 -5.19 7.26 7.11
CA GLY A 217 -4.39 6.20 7.71
C GLY A 217 -3.70 6.61 8.99
N VAL A 218 -3.44 5.63 9.84
CA VAL A 218 -2.54 5.73 11.00
C VAL A 218 -1.54 4.59 10.92
N TRP A 219 -0.29 4.91 11.23
CA TRP A 219 0.71 3.91 11.61
C TRP A 219 1.07 4.12 13.06
N VAL A 220 1.16 3.02 13.82
CA VAL A 220 1.74 2.94 15.16
C VAL A 220 3.01 2.11 15.06
N LEU A 221 4.06 2.54 15.75
CA LEU A 221 5.33 1.84 15.92
C LEU A 221 5.42 1.33 17.38
N PRO A 222 4.65 0.28 17.74
CA PRO A 222 4.61 -0.23 19.12
C PRO A 222 5.83 -1.09 19.48
N GLU A 223 6.62 -1.50 18.50
CA GLU A 223 7.72 -2.44 18.61
C GLU A 223 8.90 -2.00 17.72
N GLU A 224 10.09 -2.53 17.99
CA GLU A 224 11.31 -2.18 17.24
C GLU A 224 11.17 -2.51 15.75
N TYR A 225 10.73 -3.73 15.44
CA TYR A 225 10.73 -4.28 14.08
C TYR A 225 9.35 -4.40 13.46
N ARG A 226 8.30 -3.94 14.14
CA ARG A 226 6.91 -4.09 13.66
C ARG A 226 6.13 -2.80 13.82
N LYS A 227 5.39 -2.48 12.78
CA LYS A 227 4.41 -1.41 12.77
C LYS A 227 3.03 -1.98 12.50
N ILE A 228 2.05 -1.45 13.22
CA ILE A 228 0.65 -1.84 13.16
C ILE A 228 -0.15 -0.59 12.85
N GLY A 229 -1.09 -0.68 11.92
CA GLY A 229 -1.83 0.48 11.45
C GLY A 229 -3.20 0.11 10.92
N PHE A 230 -3.89 1.13 10.44
CA PHE A 230 -5.16 0.99 9.77
C PHE A 230 -5.39 2.15 8.81
N PHE A 231 -6.22 1.92 7.79
CA PHE A 231 -6.57 2.88 6.76
C PHE A 231 -8.07 2.84 6.50
N TRP A 232 -8.74 3.97 6.67
CA TRP A 232 -10.12 4.14 6.29
C TRP A 232 -10.21 4.45 4.81
N GLU A 233 -10.86 3.58 4.03
CA GLU A 233 -11.23 3.86 2.64
C GLU A 233 -12.57 4.61 2.64
N MET A 234 -12.50 5.91 2.33
CA MET A 234 -13.61 6.82 2.58
C MET A 234 -14.79 6.59 1.63
N GLU A 235 -14.52 6.12 0.40
CA GLU A 235 -15.55 5.83 -0.61
C GLU A 235 -16.38 4.58 -0.27
N SER A 236 -15.81 3.61 0.45
CA SER A 236 -16.50 2.37 0.82
C SER A 236 -16.93 2.32 2.28
N GLY A 237 -16.31 3.13 3.14
CA GLY A 237 -16.51 3.07 4.58
C GLY A 237 -15.86 1.86 5.24
N ARG A 238 -14.88 1.22 4.60
CA ARG A 238 -14.15 0.07 5.13
C ARG A 238 -12.87 0.50 5.86
N CYS A 239 -12.57 -0.16 6.96
CA CYS A 239 -11.32 0.00 7.70
C CYS A 239 -10.37 -1.16 7.39
N PHE A 240 -9.37 -0.91 6.55
CA PHE A 240 -8.29 -1.87 6.30
C PHE A 240 -7.35 -1.88 7.49
N ARG A 241 -7.07 -3.06 8.04
CA ARG A 241 -6.09 -3.23 9.12
C ARG A 241 -4.82 -3.80 8.55
N ILE A 242 -3.67 -3.37 9.07
CA ILE A 242 -2.41 -3.69 8.43
C ILE A 242 -1.27 -3.79 9.43
N GLU A 243 -0.31 -4.69 9.13
CA GLU A 243 1.00 -4.67 9.75
C GLU A 243 2.12 -4.67 8.69
N ARG A 244 3.29 -4.14 9.08
CA ARG A 244 4.56 -4.45 8.44
C ARG A 244 5.56 -4.88 9.50
N ARG A 245 6.21 -6.02 9.29
CA ARG A 245 7.28 -6.51 10.16
C ARG A 245 8.56 -6.72 9.36
N ALA A 246 9.68 -6.31 9.92
CA ALA A 246 11.01 -6.55 9.40
C ALA A 246 11.66 -7.71 10.19
N PHE A 247 12.31 -8.63 9.50
CA PHE A 247 13.01 -9.75 10.12
C PHE A 247 14.16 -10.22 9.23
N GLU A 248 15.15 -10.87 9.83
CA GLU A 248 16.29 -11.43 9.11
C GLU A 248 15.97 -12.84 8.61
N ARG A 249 16.45 -13.17 7.42
CA ARG A 249 16.39 -14.50 6.82
C ARG A 249 17.53 -14.64 5.80
N ASP A 250 18.38 -15.65 5.99
CA ASP A 250 19.47 -16.02 5.08
C ASP A 250 20.42 -14.85 4.73
N GLY A 251 20.72 -14.01 5.71
CA GLY A 251 21.57 -12.82 5.59
C GLY A 251 20.85 -11.59 5.01
N LEU A 252 19.54 -11.69 4.73
CA LEU A 252 18.73 -10.61 4.17
C LEU A 252 17.75 -10.06 5.20
N MET A 253 17.50 -8.76 5.16
CA MET A 253 16.37 -8.16 5.87
C MET A 253 15.13 -8.20 4.98
N ILE A 254 14.12 -8.95 5.42
CA ILE A 254 12.84 -9.08 4.74
C ILE A 254 11.79 -8.22 5.47
N MET A 255 10.94 -7.55 4.69
CA MET A 255 9.74 -6.90 5.20
C MET A 255 8.51 -7.62 4.67
N ARG A 256 7.68 -8.16 5.56
CA ARG A 256 6.36 -8.67 5.21
C ARG A 256 5.31 -7.62 5.54
N GLN A 257 4.47 -7.28 4.56
CA GLN A 257 3.24 -6.54 4.76
C GLN A 257 2.08 -7.54 4.79
N SER A 258 1.13 -7.35 5.70
CA SER A 258 -0.11 -8.12 5.72
C SER A 258 -1.28 -7.15 5.95
N THR A 259 -2.16 -7.04 4.97
CA THR A 259 -3.32 -6.15 4.99
C THR A 259 -4.59 -6.99 5.02
N GLU A 260 -5.47 -6.75 5.99
CA GLU A 260 -6.73 -7.47 6.11
C GLU A 260 -7.93 -6.57 5.85
N ILE A 261 -8.90 -7.13 5.13
CA ILE A 261 -10.25 -6.61 5.03
C ILE A 261 -11.27 -7.75 4.88
N GLY A 262 -12.32 -7.73 5.70
CA GLY A 262 -13.47 -8.63 5.56
C GLY A 262 -13.11 -10.12 5.69
N GLY A 263 -12.09 -10.45 6.48
CA GLY A 263 -11.57 -11.81 6.67
C GLY A 263 -10.50 -12.23 5.67
N ASN A 264 -10.20 -11.43 4.65
CA ASN A 264 -9.18 -11.73 3.64
C ASN A 264 -7.89 -10.99 3.96
N VAL A 265 -6.78 -11.74 4.07
CA VAL A 265 -5.43 -11.18 4.25
C VAL A 265 -4.72 -11.19 2.90
N SER A 266 -4.20 -10.03 2.49
CA SER A 266 -3.32 -9.84 1.33
C SER A 266 -1.90 -9.53 1.77
#